data_AF-A0A4Y4XNA7-F1
#
_entry.id   AF-A0A4Y4XNA7-F1
#
_cell.length_a   1.000
_cell.length_b   1.000
_cell.length_c   1.000
_cell.angle_alpha   90.00
_cell.angle_beta   90.00
_cell.angle_gamma   90.00
#
_symmetry.space_group_name_H-M   'P 1'
#
loop_
_entity.id
_entity.type
_entity.pdbx_description
1 polymer ?
#
loop_
_entity_poly.entity_id
_entity_poly.type
_entity_poly.pdbx_seq_one_letter_code
_entity_poly.pdbx_strand_id
1 'polypeptide(L)'
;VLQFGWLFAPKVIEPKFSKINPINGVKNLFSLKKLLDGSLITLKVFLAFFLGFFIFSLFLGELNHAALLNLQGQLLWFKSKALWLISSLLFLFFVLAFIDLAIKRRQYTNSLKMTKQEVKDEYKQQEGNPEIKAKIRQMMVKNA
;
A
#
# COMPACT_ATOMS: atom_id res chain seq x y z
N VAL A 1 15.54 0.77 -3.65
CA VAL A 1 16.79 1.03 -2.89
C VAL A 1 16.50 1.55 -1.47
N LEU A 2 15.73 2.63 -1.30
CA LEU A 2 15.54 3.27 0.01
C LEU A 2 14.95 2.39 1.15
N GLN A 3 14.16 1.36 0.85
CA GLN A 3 13.47 0.56 1.88
C GLN A 3 14.08 -0.84 2.09
N PHE A 4 14.72 -1.43 1.08
CA PHE A 4 15.23 -2.81 1.11
C PHE A 4 16.63 -2.98 0.50
N GLY A 5 17.29 -1.90 0.07
CA GLY A 5 18.58 -1.98 -0.64
C GLY A 5 18.46 -2.59 -2.05
N TRP A 6 19.58 -3.09 -2.57
CA TRP A 6 19.65 -3.94 -3.76
C TRP A 6 19.62 -5.40 -3.29
N LEU A 7 18.67 -6.20 -3.79
CA LEU A 7 18.50 -7.61 -3.40
C LEU A 7 18.64 -8.50 -4.64
N PHE A 8 19.68 -9.32 -4.66
CA PHE A 8 19.91 -10.30 -5.73
C PHE A 8 19.44 -11.70 -5.27
N ALA A 9 18.26 -12.13 -5.74
CA ALA A 9 17.61 -13.36 -5.28
C ALA A 9 17.11 -14.24 -6.46
N PRO A 10 17.99 -15.00 -7.13
CA PRO A 10 17.64 -15.81 -8.31
C PRO A 10 16.60 -16.91 -8.02
N LYS A 11 16.51 -17.40 -6.79
CA LYS A 11 15.49 -18.38 -6.34
C LYS A 11 14.04 -17.85 -6.36
N VAL A 12 13.82 -16.55 -6.49
CA VAL A 12 12.48 -15.95 -6.58
C VAL A 12 11.87 -16.11 -7.98
N ILE A 13 12.71 -16.35 -8.98
CA ILE A 13 12.33 -16.46 -10.40
C ILE A 13 11.79 -17.87 -10.73
N GLU A 14 12.03 -18.88 -9.89
CA GLU A 14 11.50 -20.23 -10.09
C GLU A 14 9.95 -20.21 -10.05
N PRO A 15 9.27 -20.67 -11.12
CA PRO A 15 7.81 -20.70 -11.16
C PRO A 15 7.26 -21.74 -10.19
N LYS A 16 6.75 -21.28 -9.04
CA LYS A 16 6.09 -22.13 -8.04
C LYS A 16 4.60 -22.28 -8.38
N PHE A 17 4.22 -23.40 -8.99
CA PHE A 17 2.81 -23.73 -9.33
C PHE A 17 1.86 -23.73 -8.11
N SER A 18 2.38 -23.91 -6.88
CA SER A 18 1.61 -23.79 -5.65
C SER A 18 1.05 -22.38 -5.37
N LYS A 19 1.59 -21.33 -6.03
CA LYS A 19 1.09 -19.95 -5.92
C LYS A 19 0.00 -19.61 -6.94
N ILE A 20 -0.28 -20.46 -7.92
CA ILE A 20 -1.30 -20.26 -8.98
C ILE A 20 -2.61 -20.93 -8.56
N ASN A 21 -3.07 -20.69 -7.32
CA ASN A 21 -4.38 -21.19 -6.90
C ASN A 21 -5.40 -20.03 -6.96
N PRO A 22 -6.24 -19.95 -8.01
CA PRO A 22 -7.10 -18.79 -8.27
C PRO A 22 -8.09 -18.50 -7.13
N ILE A 23 -8.52 -19.53 -6.40
CA ILE A 23 -9.40 -19.41 -5.23
C ILE A 23 -8.71 -18.62 -4.11
N ASN A 24 -7.44 -18.94 -3.81
CA ASN A 24 -6.65 -18.20 -2.84
C ASN A 24 -6.27 -16.80 -3.36
N GLY A 25 -6.12 -16.64 -4.68
CA GLY A 25 -5.94 -15.34 -5.32
C GLY A 25 -7.12 -14.40 -5.08
N VAL A 26 -8.36 -14.88 -5.29
CA VAL A 26 -9.59 -14.10 -5.04
C VAL A 26 -9.77 -13.81 -3.55
N LYS A 27 -9.55 -14.79 -2.67
CA LYS A 27 -9.60 -14.56 -1.21
C LYS A 27 -8.59 -13.50 -0.73
N ASN A 28 -7.39 -13.48 -1.33
CA ASN A 28 -6.39 -12.46 -1.05
C ASN A 28 -6.75 -11.08 -1.66
N LEU A 29 -7.51 -11.05 -2.76
CA LEU A 29 -8.05 -9.81 -3.33
C LEU A 29 -9.07 -9.14 -2.39
N PHE A 30 -9.92 -9.93 -1.74
CA PHE A 30 -10.91 -9.47 -0.75
C PHE A 30 -10.39 -9.42 0.69
N SER A 31 -9.08 -9.48 0.90
CA SER A 31 -8.53 -9.28 2.25
C SER A 31 -8.73 -7.83 2.70
N LEU A 32 -9.05 -7.63 3.99
CA LEU A 32 -9.19 -6.30 4.61
C LEU A 32 -7.99 -5.40 4.31
N LYS A 33 -6.79 -5.98 4.23
CA LYS A 33 -5.56 -5.27 3.88
C LYS A 33 -5.63 -4.63 2.48
N LYS A 34 -6.12 -5.37 1.48
CA LYS A 34 -6.23 -4.85 0.12
C LYS A 34 -7.37 -3.85 -0.05
N LEU A 35 -8.47 -4.01 0.70
CA LEU A 35 -9.54 -3.00 0.73
C LEU A 35 -9.04 -1.68 1.29
N LEU A 36 -8.26 -1.72 2.38
CA LEU A 36 -7.64 -0.52 2.97
C LEU A 36 -6.61 0.13 2.04
N ASP A 37 -5.75 -0.67 1.39
CA ASP A 37 -4.80 -0.14 0.42
C ASP A 37 -5.51 0.45 -0.80
N GLY A 38 -6.59 -0.19 -1.26
CA GLY A 38 -7.43 0.31 -2.36
C GLY A 38 -8.13 1.62 -2.02
N SER A 39 -8.72 1.74 -0.83
CA SER A 39 -9.38 2.98 -0.40
C SER A 39 -8.39 4.15 -0.29
N LEU A 40 -7.17 3.91 0.18
CA LEU A 40 -6.11 4.91 0.20
C LEU A 40 -5.73 5.40 -1.20
N ILE A 41 -5.67 4.50 -2.20
CA ILE A 41 -5.38 4.88 -3.59
C ILE A 41 -6.55 5.71 -4.15
N THR A 42 -7.79 5.26 -3.96
CA THR A 42 -8.99 5.99 -4.39
C THR A 42 -9.02 7.39 -3.78
N LEU A 43 -8.68 7.52 -2.50
CA LEU A 43 -8.59 8.82 -1.82
C LEU A 43 -7.54 9.72 -2.45
N LYS A 44 -6.35 9.21 -2.77
CA LYS A 44 -5.27 9.99 -3.44
C LYS A 44 -5.73 10.51 -4.80
N VAL A 45 -6.39 9.66 -5.60
CA VAL A 45 -6.93 10.04 -6.92
C VAL A 45 -8.02 11.09 -6.76
N PHE A 46 -8.93 10.90 -5.81
CA PHE A 46 -10.00 11.86 -5.55
C PHE A 46 -9.46 13.23 -5.12
N LEU A 47 -8.46 13.27 -4.22
CA LEU A 47 -7.81 14.53 -3.83
C LEU A 47 -7.13 15.21 -5.02
N ALA A 48 -6.38 14.46 -5.84
CA ALA A 48 -5.71 15.01 -7.01
C ALA A 48 -6.71 15.57 -8.02
N PHE A 49 -7.81 14.84 -8.27
CA PHE A 49 -8.88 15.28 -9.15
C PHE A 49 -9.57 16.53 -8.62
N PHE A 50 -9.93 16.55 -7.33
CA PHE A 50 -10.57 17.70 -6.70
C PHE A 50 -9.68 18.95 -6.74
N LEU A 51 -8.39 18.82 -6.39
CA LEU A 51 -7.43 19.92 -6.45
C LEU A 51 -7.26 20.43 -7.89
N GLY A 52 -7.06 19.51 -8.85
CA GLY A 52 -6.92 19.86 -10.26
C GLY A 52 -8.16 20.57 -10.82
N PHE A 53 -9.35 20.06 -10.49
CA PHE A 53 -10.62 20.67 -10.88
C PHE A 53 -10.80 22.07 -10.25
N PHE A 54 -10.47 22.23 -8.98
CA PHE A 54 -10.54 23.52 -8.29
C PHE A 54 -9.61 24.57 -8.93
N ILE A 55 -8.34 24.19 -9.17
CA ILE A 55 -7.36 25.03 -9.87
C ILE A 55 -7.84 25.39 -11.27
N PHE A 56 -8.38 24.42 -12.01
CA PHE A 56 -8.90 24.64 -13.35
C PHE A 56 -10.09 25.60 -13.37
N SER A 57 -11.01 25.49 -12.40
CA SER A 57 -12.14 26.39 -12.25
C SER A 57 -11.70 27.85 -12.04
N LEU A 58 -10.65 28.08 -11.25
CA LEU A 58 -10.06 29.41 -11.07
C LEU A 58 -9.52 29.98 -12.39
N PHE A 59 -8.91 29.13 -13.22
CA PHE A 59 -8.38 29.55 -14.52
C PHE A 59 -9.49 29.93 -15.51
N LEU A 60 -10.63 29.24 -15.47
CA LEU A 60 -11.81 29.59 -16.28
C LEU A 60 -12.34 30.99 -15.96
N GLY A 61 -12.30 31.40 -14.68
CA GLY A 61 -12.69 32.75 -14.28
C GLY A 61 -11.76 33.86 -14.82
N GLU A 62 -10.46 33.58 -14.91
CA GLU A 62 -9.48 34.52 -15.46
C GLU A 62 -9.37 34.52 -16.99
N LEU A 63 -9.94 33.52 -17.65
CA LEU A 63 -9.79 33.26 -19.08
C LEU A 63 -10.32 34.41 -19.95
N ASN A 64 -11.39 35.08 -19.51
CA ASN A 64 -11.92 36.27 -20.16
C ASN A 64 -10.91 37.42 -20.21
N HIS A 65 -10.10 37.58 -19.16
CA HIS A 65 -9.05 38.59 -19.12
C HIS A 65 -7.85 38.18 -19.97
N ALA A 66 -7.49 36.88 -19.95
CA ALA A 66 -6.42 36.35 -20.77
C ALA A 66 -6.71 36.48 -22.28
N ALA A 67 -7.98 36.34 -22.70
CA ALA A 67 -8.40 36.49 -24.10
C ALA A 67 -8.18 37.91 -24.66
N LEU A 68 -8.11 38.92 -23.79
CA LEU A 68 -7.88 40.32 -24.18
C LEU A 68 -6.38 40.66 -24.36
N LEU A 69 -5.47 39.74 -24.00
CA LEU A 69 -4.03 39.95 -24.12
C LEU A 69 -3.54 39.70 -25.56
N ASN A 70 -2.43 40.34 -25.94
CA ASN A 70 -1.70 40.02 -27.17
C ASN A 70 -1.18 38.56 -27.14
N LEU A 71 -0.86 38.00 -28.31
CA LEU A 71 -0.41 36.61 -28.48
C LEU A 71 0.73 36.21 -27.50
N GLN A 72 1.72 37.09 -27.31
CA GLN A 72 2.82 36.86 -26.39
C GLN A 72 2.38 36.84 -24.91
N GLY A 73 1.40 37.68 -24.54
CA GLY A 73 0.80 37.70 -23.22
C GLY A 73 -0.03 36.44 -22.93
N GLN A 74 -0.76 35.95 -23.92
CA GLN A 74 -1.51 34.69 -23.82
C GLN A 74 -0.59 33.48 -23.59
N LEU A 75 0.53 33.41 -24.34
CA LEU A 75 1.56 32.36 -24.17
C LEU A 75 2.20 32.38 -22.77
N LEU A 76 2.55 33.57 -22.27
CA LEU A 76 3.12 33.72 -20.93
C LEU A 76 2.11 33.36 -19.83
N TRP A 77 0.85 33.79 -19.98
CA TRP A 77 -0.24 33.42 -19.06
C TRP A 77 -0.42 31.90 -19.03
N PHE A 78 -0.54 31.25 -20.19
CA PHE A 78 -0.69 29.80 -20.28
C PHE A 78 0.48 29.06 -19.63
N LYS A 79 1.73 29.45 -19.92
CA LYS A 79 2.92 28.88 -19.29
C LYS A 79 2.88 29.01 -17.77
N SER A 80 2.52 30.18 -17.25
CA SER A 80 2.48 30.43 -15.81
C SER A 80 1.44 29.55 -15.11
N LYS A 81 0.24 29.41 -15.71
CA LYS A 81 -0.86 28.62 -15.16
C LYS A 81 -0.57 27.12 -15.25
N ALA A 82 0.03 26.66 -16.35
CA ALA A 82 0.51 25.28 -16.48
C ALA A 82 1.56 24.94 -15.41
N LEU A 83 2.56 25.80 -15.21
CA LEU A 83 3.58 25.60 -14.16
C LEU A 83 2.98 25.62 -12.76
N TRP A 84 2.00 26.48 -12.50
CA TRP A 84 1.31 26.54 -11.20
C TRP A 84 0.52 25.26 -10.91
N LEU A 85 -0.20 24.75 -11.91
CA LEU A 85 -0.95 23.49 -11.80
C LEU A 85 -0.01 22.30 -11.56
N ILE A 86 1.07 22.19 -12.35
CA ILE A 86 2.06 21.12 -12.22
C ILE A 86 2.72 21.18 -10.84
N SER A 87 3.15 22.36 -10.39
CA SER A 87 3.81 22.53 -9.09
C SER A 87 2.88 22.18 -7.93
N SER A 88 1.59 22.55 -8.03
CA SER A 88 0.59 22.25 -6.99
C SER A 88 0.30 20.76 -6.90
N LEU A 89 0.15 20.07 -8.04
CA LEU A 89 -0.02 18.61 -8.06
C LEU A 89 1.24 17.88 -7.56
N LEU A 90 2.43 18.34 -7.96
CA LEU A 90 3.69 17.78 -7.47
C LEU A 90 3.78 17.90 -5.95
N PHE A 91 3.45 19.06 -5.40
CA PHE A 91 3.44 19.27 -3.95
C PHE A 91 2.43 18.36 -3.25
N LEU A 92 1.20 18.23 -3.80
CA LEU A 92 0.20 17.31 -3.27
C LEU A 92 0.73 15.86 -3.26
N PHE A 93 1.27 15.37 -4.38
CA PHE A 93 1.81 14.01 -4.46
C PHE A 93 3.01 13.79 -3.55
N PHE A 94 3.85 14.81 -3.36
CA PHE A 94 4.95 14.76 -2.40
C PHE A 94 4.44 14.53 -0.98
N VAL A 95 3.44 15.31 -0.53
CA VAL A 95 2.82 15.12 0.79
C VAL A 95 2.16 13.74 0.92
N LEU A 96 1.40 13.32 -0.10
CA LEU A 96 0.77 12.00 -0.10
C LEU A 96 1.78 10.85 -0.07
N ALA A 97 2.94 11.00 -0.71
CA ALA A 97 4.01 10.01 -0.69
C ALA A 97 4.62 9.83 0.71
N PHE A 98 4.79 10.90 1.48
CA PHE A 98 5.25 10.82 2.86
C PHE A 98 4.25 10.06 3.75
N ILE A 99 2.97 10.37 3.61
CA ILE A 99 1.90 9.68 4.34
C ILE A 99 1.87 8.19 3.98
N ASP A 100 1.99 7.87 2.68
CA ASP A 100 2.01 6.49 2.20
C ASP A 100 3.20 5.71 2.78
N LEU A 101 4.39 6.32 2.79
CA LEU A 101 5.59 5.72 3.37
C LEU A 101 5.40 5.41 4.87
N ALA A 102 4.80 6.34 5.63
CA ALA A 102 4.52 6.13 7.05
C ALA A 102 3.53 4.98 7.29
N ILE A 103 2.43 4.93 6.53
CA ILE A 103 1.43 3.86 6.61
C ILE A 103 2.06 2.51 6.25
N LYS A 104 2.79 2.44 5.14
CA LYS A 104 3.44 1.20 4.69
C LYS A 104 4.49 0.73 5.68
N ARG A 105 5.27 1.62 6.29
CA ARG A 105 6.22 1.28 7.36
C ARG A 105 5.51 0.65 8.55
N ARG A 106 4.41 1.24 9.01
CA ARG A 106 3.61 0.68 10.12
C ARG A 106 3.01 -0.68 9.76
N GLN A 107 2.47 -0.82 8.55
CA GLN A 107 1.95 -2.11 8.06
C GLN A 107 3.04 -3.19 8.02
N TYR A 108 4.26 -2.84 7.57
CA TYR A 108 5.39 -3.75 7.53
C TYR A 108 5.80 -4.20 8.94
N THR A 109 6.00 -3.26 9.87
CA THR A 109 6.31 -3.60 11.27
C THR A 109 5.22 -4.45 11.91
N ASN A 110 3.95 -4.17 11.62
CA ASN A 110 2.84 -4.99 12.12
C ASN A 110 2.82 -6.39 11.51
N SER A 111 3.22 -6.56 10.26
CA SER A 111 3.32 -7.89 9.64
C SER A 111 4.45 -8.76 10.18
N LEU A 112 5.44 -8.16 10.86
CA LEU A 112 6.51 -8.87 11.53
C LEU A 112 6.16 -9.26 12.98
N LYS A 113 5.03 -8.79 13.51
CA LYS A 113 4.60 -9.12 14.88
C LYS A 113 3.87 -10.46 14.87
N MET A 114 4.27 -11.34 15.79
CA MET A 114 3.53 -12.56 16.05
C MET A 114 2.25 -12.26 16.83
N THR A 115 1.18 -12.96 16.48
CA THR A 115 -0.06 -12.95 17.25
C THR A 115 0.11 -13.76 18.54
N LYS A 116 -0.69 -13.48 19.58
CA LYS A 116 -0.66 -14.28 20.83
C LYS A 116 -0.94 -15.77 20.59
N GLN A 117 -1.65 -16.08 19.51
CA GLN A 117 -1.98 -17.44 19.10
C GLN A 117 -0.77 -18.12 18.44
N GLU A 118 -0.09 -17.44 17.52
CA GLU A 118 1.17 -17.92 16.93
C GLU A 118 2.25 -18.15 17.99
N VAL A 119 2.38 -17.25 18.98
CA VAL A 119 3.34 -17.45 20.09
C VAL A 119 2.98 -18.70 20.90
N LYS A 120 1.70 -18.92 21.22
CA LYS A 120 1.26 -20.14 21.91
C LYS A 120 1.52 -21.40 21.10
N ASP A 121 1.31 -21.34 19.78
CA ASP A 121 1.51 -22.48 18.89
C ASP A 121 3.01 -22.78 18.70
N GLU A 122 3.88 -21.76 18.62
CA GLU A 122 5.33 -21.92 18.66
C GLU A 122 5.81 -22.54 19.97
N TYR A 123 5.33 -22.08 21.13
CA TYR A 123 5.64 -22.69 22.43
C TYR A 123 5.22 -24.17 22.47
N LYS A 124 4.02 -24.50 21.98
CA LYS A 124 3.56 -25.90 21.87
C LYS A 124 4.39 -26.74 20.93
N GLN A 125 4.95 -26.16 19.86
CA GLN A 125 5.83 -26.87 18.93
C GLN A 125 7.24 -27.07 19.49
N GLN A 126 7.78 -26.09 20.23
CA GLN A 126 9.12 -26.17 20.84
C GLN A 126 9.15 -27.09 22.06
N GLU A 127 8.20 -26.95 22.99
CA GLU A 127 8.16 -27.79 24.21
C GLU A 127 7.44 -29.13 24.00
N GLY A 128 6.74 -29.27 22.88
CA GLY A 128 5.84 -30.38 22.58
C GLY A 128 4.52 -30.26 23.34
N ASN A 129 3.40 -30.61 22.70
CA ASN A 129 2.08 -30.46 23.32
C ASN A 129 1.99 -31.36 24.58
N PRO A 130 1.85 -30.79 25.79
CA PRO A 130 1.79 -31.55 27.03
C PRO A 130 0.60 -32.53 27.04
N GLU A 131 -0.49 -32.20 26.33
CA GLU A 131 -1.62 -33.11 26.16
C GLU A 131 -1.25 -34.34 25.35
N ILE A 132 -0.46 -34.19 24.28
CA ILE A 132 0.03 -35.31 23.46
C ILE A 132 1.00 -36.16 24.28
N LYS A 133 1.91 -35.51 25.02
CA LYS A 133 2.86 -36.20 25.91
C LYS A 133 2.14 -36.99 27.02
N ALA A 134 1.08 -36.43 27.60
CA ALA A 134 0.24 -37.10 28.58
C ALA A 134 -0.56 -38.27 27.98
N LYS A 135 -1.10 -38.11 26.76
CA LYS A 135 -1.83 -39.17 26.04
C LYS A 135 -0.93 -40.37 25.70
N ILE A 136 0.30 -40.10 25.26
CA ILE A 136 1.30 -41.14 25.02
C ILE A 136 1.60 -41.89 26.32
N ARG A 137 1.77 -41.17 27.44
CA ARG A 137 2.00 -41.78 28.75
C ARG A 137 0.82 -42.65 29.21
N GLN A 138 -0.41 -42.20 29.00
CA GLN A 138 -1.62 -42.99 29.32
C GLN A 138 -1.72 -44.25 28.45
N MET A 139 -1.41 -44.18 27.16
CA MET A 139 -1.40 -45.35 26.29
C MET A 139 -0.29 -46.35 26.68
N MET A 140 0.89 -45.87 27.09
CA MET A 140 1.96 -46.73 27.59
C MET A 140 1.56 -47.50 28.85
N VAL A 141 0.85 -46.85 29.78
CA VAL A 141 0.37 -47.50 31.03
C VAL A 141 -0.77 -48.48 30.74
N LYS A 142 -1.61 -48.22 29.74
CA LYS A 142 -2.76 -49.09 29.41
C LYS A 142 -2.37 -50.34 28.60
N ASN A 143 -1.23 -50.29 27.91
CA ASN A 143 -0.69 -51.39 27.10
C ASN A 143 0.39 -52.21 27.84
N ALA A 144 0.67 -51.89 29.10
CA ALA A 144 1.52 -52.65 30.01
C ALA A 144 0.65 -53.47 30.97
#